data_AF-A0A1F9U686-F1
#
_entry.id   AF-A0A1F9U686-F1
#
_cell.length_a   1.000
_cell.length_b   1.000
_cell.length_c   1.000
_cell.angle_alpha   90.00
_cell.angle_beta   90.00
_cell.angle_gamma   90.00
#
_symmetry.space_group_name_H-M   'P 1'
#
loop_
_entity.id
_entity.type
_entity.pdbx_description
1 polymer ?
#
loop_
_entity_poly.entity_id
_entity_poly.type
_entity_poly.pdbx_seq_one_letter_code
_entity_poly.pdbx_strand_id
1 'polypeptide(L)'
;MDKRAAAVLALLWLLLAVPSTVKRFRAEKKDKTVELCVSLSETRELAGDADLLNFLERCRIVGVRSLALEPDFQGALPDLGFSFALLMGSEGPFKLPAPERFPVGTYVVMPDAPDIYGQGLYFARDFENEVKTGDSRFALFDMKARSHEQALGLAKAFPRHVIKAHTVPPRETAALPRKVLISRWERAVSERGCRFLYLHWSPRWNAEENLAFLRELRGRLRLKGFEFGASAGAADAVYVELPGRPGRLVLAWLAAALTPLAALFRIKKSSQVPGGPLRVWGEALLFPVLGGLTVSFLLPDTVFSNGLEAFRGVKAALIVPLLFAGLILCDREKIKEFFESKISVRQLGLLFLALAVLWAMLERSGNFSTLVSGPETRLREALEDLLGARPRFKEFLIGHPLLILGVWLGKNVREGSRDEELSRACLWAGAVGLVSVANSFCHLHTPLSVTLLRTFHGAWLGALIGAGLVRAVQWRRRSS
;
A
#
# COMPACT_ATOMS: atom_id res chain seq x y z
N MET A 1 32.89 -15.56 -5.14
CA MET A 1 32.06 -15.83 -6.33
C MET A 1 32.79 -15.27 -7.53
N ASP A 2 33.03 -16.09 -8.56
CA ASP A 2 33.65 -15.64 -9.82
C ASP A 2 32.79 -14.52 -10.44
N LYS A 3 33.43 -13.48 -11.01
CA LYS A 3 32.76 -12.38 -11.71
C LYS A 3 31.86 -12.91 -12.84
N ARG A 4 32.26 -14.00 -13.49
CA ARG A 4 31.47 -14.68 -14.53
C ARG A 4 30.18 -15.28 -13.97
N ALA A 5 30.25 -15.99 -12.84
CA ALA A 5 29.07 -16.54 -12.18
C ALA A 5 28.11 -15.44 -11.72
N ALA A 6 28.63 -14.32 -11.21
CA ALA A 6 27.80 -13.16 -10.84
C ALA A 6 27.08 -12.54 -12.04
N ALA A 7 27.78 -12.40 -13.17
CA ALA A 7 27.18 -11.88 -14.40
C ALA A 7 26.09 -12.81 -14.95
N VAL A 8 26.30 -14.12 -14.91
CA VAL A 8 25.30 -15.11 -15.33
C VAL A 8 24.07 -15.06 -14.43
N LEU A 9 24.24 -14.99 -13.11
CA LEU A 9 23.11 -14.87 -12.18
C LEU A 9 22.34 -13.56 -12.36
N ALA A 10 23.04 -12.45 -12.61
CA ALA A 10 22.41 -11.16 -12.91
C ALA A 10 21.63 -11.20 -14.23
N LEU A 11 22.17 -11.84 -15.26
CA LEU A 11 21.49 -12.01 -16.55
C LEU A 11 20.24 -12.89 -16.41
N LEU A 12 20.35 -14.03 -15.71
CA LEU A 12 19.20 -14.89 -15.40
C LEU A 12 18.13 -14.14 -14.61
N TRP A 13 18.53 -13.36 -13.62
CA TRP A 13 17.61 -12.50 -12.88
C TRP A 13 16.91 -11.51 -13.80
N LEU A 14 17.63 -10.82 -14.69
CA LEU A 14 17.04 -9.88 -15.64
C LEU A 14 16.02 -10.57 -16.57
N LEU A 15 16.37 -11.73 -17.12
CA LEU A 15 15.52 -12.50 -18.03
C LEU A 15 14.22 -12.96 -17.38
N LEU A 16 14.24 -13.26 -16.07
CA LEU A 16 13.05 -13.73 -15.34
C LEU A 16 12.24 -12.58 -14.71
N ALA A 17 12.93 -11.61 -14.11
CA ALA A 17 12.30 -10.53 -13.36
C ALA A 17 11.70 -9.47 -14.28
N VAL A 18 12.40 -9.06 -15.34
CA VAL A 18 11.97 -7.94 -16.19
C VAL A 18 10.64 -8.23 -16.90
N PRO A 19 10.46 -9.36 -17.62
CA PRO A 19 9.19 -9.61 -18.31
C PRO A 19 8.00 -9.67 -17.36
N SER A 20 8.17 -10.32 -16.20
CA SER A 20 7.14 -10.46 -15.17
C SER A 20 6.77 -9.11 -14.55
N THR A 21 7.77 -8.29 -14.23
CA THR A 21 7.60 -6.92 -13.70
C THR A 21 6.92 -6.02 -14.73
N VAL A 22 7.29 -6.12 -16.00
CA VAL A 22 6.68 -5.36 -17.10
C VAL A 22 5.23 -5.80 -17.34
N LYS A 23 4.93 -7.10 -17.30
CA LYS A 23 3.55 -7.62 -17.39
C LYS A 23 2.69 -7.04 -16.28
N ARG A 24 3.16 -7.10 -15.04
CA ARG A 24 2.47 -6.51 -13.88
C ARG A 24 2.25 -5.01 -14.06
N PHE A 25 3.29 -4.26 -14.42
CA PHE A 25 3.21 -2.81 -14.64
C PHE A 25 2.20 -2.45 -15.74
N ARG A 26 2.17 -3.21 -16.85
CA ARG A 26 1.21 -3.02 -17.93
C ARG A 26 -0.21 -3.34 -17.48
N ALA A 27 -0.41 -4.42 -16.73
CA ALA A 27 -1.72 -4.80 -16.20
C ALA A 27 -2.27 -3.70 -15.27
N GLU A 28 -1.46 -3.24 -14.32
CA GLU A 28 -1.83 -2.15 -13.40
C GLU A 28 -2.14 -0.82 -14.11
N LYS A 29 -1.51 -0.57 -15.28
CA LYS A 29 -1.72 0.66 -16.07
C LYS A 29 -2.85 0.56 -17.10
N LYS A 30 -3.19 -0.66 -17.56
CA LYS A 30 -4.26 -0.92 -18.54
C LYS A 30 -5.63 -0.64 -17.91
N ASP A 31 -5.81 -1.00 -16.65
CA ASP A 31 -7.07 -0.79 -15.94
C ASP A 31 -7.14 0.59 -15.26
N LYS A 32 -7.77 1.53 -15.96
CA LYS A 32 -8.06 2.89 -15.50
C LYS A 32 -9.55 3.17 -15.34
N THR A 33 -10.39 2.14 -15.50
CA THR A 33 -11.84 2.31 -15.45
C THR A 33 -12.28 2.29 -13.99
N VAL A 34 -13.02 3.31 -13.59
CA VAL A 34 -13.61 3.42 -12.25
C VAL A 34 -15.11 3.31 -12.39
N GLU A 35 -15.67 2.31 -11.72
CA GLU A 35 -17.11 2.10 -11.62
C GLU A 35 -17.63 2.83 -10.37
N LEU A 36 -18.44 3.86 -10.60
CA LEU A 36 -19.15 4.57 -9.54
C LEU A 36 -20.51 3.91 -9.31
N CYS A 37 -20.76 3.54 -8.06
CA CYS A 37 -21.99 2.95 -7.57
C CYS A 37 -22.59 3.80 -6.46
N VAL A 38 -23.90 4.00 -6.49
CA VAL A 38 -24.67 4.70 -5.44
C VAL A 38 -25.86 3.82 -5.05
N SER A 39 -26.32 3.92 -3.79
CA SER A 39 -27.51 3.18 -3.36
C SER A 39 -28.78 3.78 -3.96
N LEU A 40 -29.67 2.94 -4.48
CA LEU A 40 -30.97 3.39 -4.98
C LEU A 40 -31.86 3.91 -3.83
N SER A 41 -31.86 3.23 -2.69
CA SER A 41 -32.64 3.62 -1.50
C SER A 41 -32.19 4.98 -0.97
N GLU A 42 -30.89 5.16 -0.71
CA GLU A 42 -30.35 6.43 -0.23
C GLU A 42 -30.56 7.57 -1.25
N THR A 43 -30.49 7.24 -2.55
CA THR A 43 -30.75 8.23 -3.61
C THR A 43 -32.21 8.66 -3.62
N ARG A 44 -33.14 7.73 -3.40
CA ARG A 44 -34.57 8.02 -3.26
C ARG A 44 -34.86 8.88 -2.04
N GLU A 45 -34.23 8.59 -0.89
CA GLU A 45 -34.37 9.40 0.32
C GLU A 45 -33.85 10.84 0.12
N LEU A 46 -32.73 11.01 -0.59
CA LEU A 46 -32.14 12.32 -0.83
C LEU A 46 -32.92 13.17 -1.85
N ALA A 47 -33.35 12.58 -2.96
CA ALA A 47 -34.01 13.29 -4.05
C ALA A 47 -35.53 13.39 -3.88
N GLY A 48 -36.14 12.47 -3.13
CA GLY A 48 -37.58 12.26 -3.12
C GLY A 48 -38.07 11.52 -4.38
N ASP A 49 -39.22 10.85 -4.28
CA ASP A 49 -39.74 10.02 -5.37
C ASP A 49 -40.05 10.81 -6.66
N ALA A 50 -40.50 12.05 -6.53
CA ALA A 50 -40.86 12.89 -7.67
C ALA A 50 -39.65 13.25 -8.56
N ASP A 51 -38.49 13.52 -7.95
CA ASP A 51 -37.28 13.97 -8.64
C ASP A 51 -36.24 12.85 -8.83
N LEU A 52 -36.51 11.63 -8.34
CA LEU A 52 -35.57 10.51 -8.36
C LEU A 52 -35.00 10.23 -9.75
N LEU A 53 -35.85 10.13 -10.78
CA LEU A 53 -35.41 9.83 -12.14
C LEU A 53 -34.51 10.93 -12.71
N ASN A 54 -34.87 12.20 -12.48
CA ASN A 54 -34.06 13.34 -12.92
C ASN A 54 -32.70 13.35 -12.22
N PHE A 55 -32.70 13.12 -10.91
CA PHE A 55 -31.46 13.08 -10.13
C PHE A 55 -30.57 11.92 -10.55
N LEU A 56 -31.13 10.72 -10.76
CA LEU A 56 -30.39 9.56 -11.26
C LEU A 56 -29.81 9.80 -12.65
N GLU A 57 -30.55 10.41 -13.56
CA GLU A 57 -30.03 10.77 -14.89
C GLU A 57 -28.83 11.72 -14.77
N ARG A 58 -28.90 12.72 -13.87
CA ARG A 58 -27.79 13.63 -13.61
C ARG A 58 -26.60 12.91 -13.00
N CYS A 59 -26.81 11.98 -12.07
CA CYS A 59 -25.77 11.10 -11.54
C CYS A 59 -25.11 10.28 -12.66
N ARG A 60 -25.90 9.74 -13.60
CA ARG A 60 -25.42 9.00 -14.78
C ARG A 60 -24.56 9.86 -15.71
N ILE A 61 -24.99 11.09 -15.99
CA ILE A 61 -24.22 12.08 -16.76
C ILE A 61 -22.90 12.40 -16.04
N VAL A 62 -22.93 12.49 -14.71
CA VAL A 62 -21.74 12.66 -13.88
C VAL A 62 -20.87 11.41 -13.88
N GLY A 63 -21.34 10.23 -14.27
CA GLY A 63 -20.52 9.04 -14.46
C GLY A 63 -20.82 7.88 -13.52
N VAL A 64 -21.90 7.98 -12.72
CA VAL A 64 -22.47 6.82 -12.02
C VAL A 64 -22.95 5.81 -13.06
N ARG A 65 -22.53 4.55 -12.90
CA ARG A 65 -22.87 3.46 -13.83
C ARG A 65 -23.64 2.33 -13.19
N SER A 66 -23.54 2.21 -11.87
CA SER A 66 -24.14 1.11 -11.14
C SER A 66 -25.05 1.64 -10.03
N LEU A 67 -26.18 0.96 -9.83
CA LEU A 67 -27.07 1.21 -8.71
C LEU A 67 -27.00 0.04 -7.74
N ALA A 68 -26.76 0.35 -6.49
CA ALA A 68 -26.79 -0.62 -5.42
C ALA A 68 -28.23 -0.85 -4.97
N LEU A 69 -28.61 -2.12 -4.84
CA LEU A 69 -29.94 -2.55 -4.47
C LEU A 69 -29.86 -3.47 -3.25
N GLU A 70 -30.81 -3.32 -2.34
CA GLU A 70 -31.03 -4.29 -1.27
C GLU A 70 -31.59 -5.62 -1.84
N PRO A 71 -31.29 -6.76 -1.18
CA PRO A 71 -31.71 -8.08 -1.65
C PRO A 71 -33.23 -8.25 -1.79
N ASP A 72 -33.98 -7.55 -0.95
CA ASP A 72 -35.42 -7.58 -0.83
C ASP A 72 -36.10 -6.44 -1.60
N PHE A 73 -35.37 -5.69 -2.43
CA PHE A 73 -35.94 -4.59 -3.21
C PHE A 73 -37.07 -5.07 -4.14
N GLN A 74 -38.30 -4.62 -3.87
CA GLN A 74 -39.48 -4.98 -4.65
C GLN A 74 -39.93 -3.91 -5.64
N GLY A 75 -39.31 -2.72 -5.62
CA GLY A 75 -39.70 -1.59 -6.47
C GLY A 75 -39.41 -1.78 -7.96
N ALA A 76 -39.92 -0.84 -8.77
CA ALA A 76 -39.56 -0.75 -10.18
C ALA A 76 -38.11 -0.26 -10.34
N LEU A 77 -37.37 -0.87 -11.26
CA LEU A 77 -36.02 -0.46 -11.60
C LEU A 77 -36.07 0.72 -12.58
N PRO A 78 -35.18 1.71 -12.42
CA PRO A 78 -35.11 2.84 -13.33
C PRO A 78 -34.59 2.40 -14.70
N ASP A 79 -35.34 2.72 -15.76
CA ASP A 79 -34.94 2.44 -17.15
C ASP A 79 -33.98 3.52 -17.69
N LEU A 80 -32.79 3.57 -17.08
CA LEU A 80 -31.74 4.55 -17.40
C LEU A 80 -30.42 3.88 -17.85
N GLY A 81 -30.46 2.57 -18.10
CA GLY A 81 -29.31 1.77 -18.53
C GLY A 81 -28.21 1.66 -17.47
N PHE A 82 -28.58 1.63 -16.18
CA PHE A 82 -27.65 1.31 -15.10
C PHE A 82 -27.35 -0.19 -15.05
N SER A 83 -26.13 -0.53 -14.65
CA SER A 83 -25.83 -1.86 -14.12
C SER A 83 -26.33 -1.96 -12.68
N PHE A 84 -26.60 -3.18 -12.21
CA PHE A 84 -27.06 -3.39 -10.85
C PHE A 84 -26.00 -4.09 -10.02
N ALA A 85 -25.84 -3.54 -8.81
CA ALA A 85 -24.97 -4.03 -7.76
C ALA A 85 -25.86 -4.55 -6.62
N LEU A 86 -25.78 -5.84 -6.32
CA LEU A 86 -26.59 -6.40 -5.24
C LEU A 86 -25.84 -6.31 -3.91
N LEU A 87 -26.42 -5.61 -2.93
CA LEU A 87 -25.85 -5.42 -1.61
C LEU A 87 -26.09 -6.66 -0.75
N MET A 88 -25.05 -7.42 -0.43
CA MET A 88 -25.21 -8.59 0.44
C MET A 88 -25.12 -8.20 1.93
N GLY A 89 -26.21 -8.44 2.67
CA GLY A 89 -26.30 -8.25 4.12
C GLY A 89 -25.97 -9.51 4.93
N SER A 90 -25.96 -9.39 6.27
CA SER A 90 -25.64 -10.48 7.21
C SER A 90 -26.85 -11.32 7.66
N GLU A 91 -28.08 -10.90 7.34
CA GLU A 91 -29.28 -11.56 7.84
C GLU A 91 -29.75 -12.69 6.91
N GLY A 92 -29.60 -13.93 7.38
CA GLY A 92 -30.18 -15.13 6.78
C GLY A 92 -29.42 -15.71 5.57
N PRO A 93 -29.74 -16.96 5.16
CA PRO A 93 -29.16 -17.55 3.96
C PRO A 93 -29.61 -16.76 2.73
N PHE A 94 -28.66 -16.05 2.14
CA PHE A 94 -28.91 -15.22 0.97
C PHE A 94 -29.27 -16.10 -0.24
N LYS A 95 -30.51 -15.98 -0.72
CA LYS A 95 -30.92 -16.51 -2.03
C LYS A 95 -30.71 -15.42 -3.06
N LEU A 96 -29.97 -15.75 -4.11
CA LEU A 96 -29.81 -14.87 -5.26
C LEU A 96 -31.19 -14.60 -5.87
N PRO A 97 -31.54 -13.33 -6.13
CA PRO A 97 -32.78 -13.03 -6.82
C PRO A 97 -32.71 -13.60 -8.24
N ALA A 98 -33.86 -13.98 -8.79
CA ALA A 98 -33.92 -14.63 -10.09
C ALA A 98 -33.19 -13.78 -11.16
N PRO A 99 -32.25 -14.36 -11.94
CA PRO A 99 -31.43 -13.63 -12.91
C PRO A 99 -32.26 -12.94 -14.01
N GLU A 100 -33.50 -13.38 -14.21
CA GLU A 100 -34.48 -12.77 -15.12
C GLU A 100 -34.92 -11.36 -14.69
N ARG A 101 -34.91 -11.05 -13.38
CA ARG A 101 -35.32 -9.73 -12.83
C ARG A 101 -34.14 -8.77 -12.66
N PHE A 102 -32.94 -9.29 -12.43
CA PHE A 102 -31.72 -8.50 -12.26
C PHE A 102 -30.66 -9.08 -13.19
N PRO A 103 -30.36 -8.44 -14.34
CA PRO A 103 -29.21 -8.82 -15.14
C PRO A 103 -27.94 -8.49 -14.33
N VAL A 104 -27.47 -9.47 -13.57
CA VAL A 104 -26.42 -9.25 -12.57
C VAL A 104 -25.10 -8.98 -13.27
N GLY A 105 -24.54 -7.78 -13.08
CA GLY A 105 -23.20 -7.43 -13.52
C GLY A 105 -22.15 -7.49 -12.42
N THR A 106 -22.53 -7.32 -11.15
CA THR A 106 -21.62 -7.32 -9.98
C THR A 106 -22.37 -7.58 -8.67
N TYR A 107 -21.92 -8.53 -7.86
CA TYR A 107 -22.29 -8.67 -6.47
C TYR A 107 -21.41 -7.76 -5.60
N VAL A 108 -22.03 -6.98 -4.72
CA VAL A 108 -21.34 -6.06 -3.82
C VAL A 108 -21.50 -6.55 -2.39
N VAL A 109 -20.40 -6.86 -1.73
CA VAL A 109 -20.45 -7.31 -0.34
C VAL A 109 -20.07 -6.20 0.58
N MET A 110 -21.07 -5.63 1.23
CA MET A 110 -20.84 -4.51 2.12
C MET A 110 -20.21 -4.97 3.44
N PRO A 111 -19.13 -4.31 3.88
CA PRO A 111 -18.69 -4.39 5.27
C PRO A 111 -19.56 -3.55 6.21
N ASP A 112 -20.32 -2.58 5.68
CA ASP A 112 -20.88 -1.44 6.43
C ASP A 112 -22.42 -1.39 6.52
N ALA A 113 -23.18 -2.48 6.35
CA ALA A 113 -24.59 -2.36 6.74
C ALA A 113 -24.64 -2.06 8.25
N PRO A 114 -25.37 -1.02 8.69
CA PRO A 114 -25.20 -0.39 10.00
C PRO A 114 -25.35 -1.32 11.21
N ASP A 115 -25.99 -2.49 11.05
CA ASP A 115 -26.16 -3.53 12.08
C ASP A 115 -25.11 -4.66 12.05
N ILE A 116 -24.08 -4.57 11.19
CA ILE A 116 -23.14 -5.67 10.90
C ILE A 116 -21.91 -5.70 11.82
N TYR A 117 -21.79 -4.81 12.81
CA TYR A 117 -20.76 -4.91 13.86
C TYR A 117 -21.08 -6.07 14.84
N GLY A 118 -21.15 -7.32 14.35
CA GLY A 118 -21.39 -8.50 15.16
C GLY A 118 -21.87 -9.74 14.40
N GLN A 119 -22.56 -9.56 13.27
CA GLN A 119 -23.19 -10.65 12.51
C GLN A 119 -22.33 -11.13 11.32
N GLY A 120 -22.42 -12.42 10.98
CA GLY A 120 -21.73 -13.04 9.84
C GLY A 120 -22.61 -13.09 8.59
N LEU A 121 -22.01 -13.06 7.41
CA LEU A 121 -22.63 -13.35 6.11
C LEU A 121 -22.94 -14.87 5.99
N TYR A 122 -24.11 -15.20 5.44
CA TYR A 122 -24.49 -16.58 5.11
C TYR A 122 -24.74 -16.71 3.60
N PHE A 123 -23.84 -17.42 2.91
CA PHE A 123 -23.97 -17.69 1.47
C PHE A 123 -24.69 -19.03 1.23
N ALA A 124 -25.65 -19.06 0.31
CA ALA A 124 -26.23 -20.32 -0.19
C ALA A 124 -25.21 -21.07 -1.09
N ARG A 125 -25.31 -22.40 -1.21
CA ARG A 125 -24.48 -23.19 -2.15
C ARG A 125 -24.65 -22.72 -3.60
N ASP A 126 -25.82 -22.18 -3.94
CA ASP A 126 -26.14 -21.65 -5.26
C ASP A 126 -25.26 -20.44 -5.63
N PHE A 127 -24.83 -19.66 -4.63
CA PHE A 127 -23.95 -18.50 -4.82
C PHE A 127 -22.56 -18.88 -5.34
N GLU A 128 -21.95 -19.93 -4.78
CA GLU A 128 -20.64 -20.38 -5.26
C GLU A 128 -20.73 -20.97 -6.68
N ASN A 129 -21.85 -21.59 -7.02
CA ASN A 129 -22.06 -22.13 -8.37
C ASN A 129 -22.27 -21.00 -9.38
N GLU A 130 -23.06 -19.97 -9.05
CA GLU A 130 -23.30 -18.83 -9.94
C GLU A 130 -22.02 -18.00 -10.19
N VAL A 131 -21.17 -17.82 -9.18
CA VAL A 131 -19.84 -17.20 -9.35
C VAL A 131 -18.89 -18.07 -10.19
N LYS A 132 -19.07 -19.40 -10.21
CA LYS A 132 -18.24 -20.30 -11.04
C LYS A 132 -18.72 -20.36 -12.49
N THR A 133 -20.02 -20.25 -12.74
CA THR A 133 -20.62 -20.48 -14.05
C THR A 133 -21.02 -19.20 -14.79
N GLY A 134 -21.12 -18.06 -14.10
CA GLY A 134 -21.45 -16.75 -14.67
C GLY A 134 -20.27 -15.78 -14.73
N ASP A 135 -20.46 -14.65 -15.43
CA ASP A 135 -19.50 -13.53 -15.52
C ASP A 135 -19.56 -12.57 -14.30
N SER A 136 -20.20 -13.02 -13.22
CA SER A 136 -20.48 -12.19 -12.07
C SER A 136 -19.21 -11.82 -11.29
N ARG A 137 -19.16 -10.55 -10.86
CA ARG A 137 -18.00 -9.95 -10.17
C ARG A 137 -18.31 -9.76 -8.70
N PHE A 138 -17.29 -9.76 -7.85
CA PHE A 138 -17.43 -9.55 -6.42
C PHE A 138 -16.62 -8.35 -5.96
N ALA A 139 -17.29 -7.32 -5.44
CA ALA A 139 -16.63 -6.14 -4.89
C ALA A 139 -16.20 -6.40 -3.43
N LEU A 140 -14.88 -6.43 -3.17
CA LEU A 140 -14.32 -6.57 -1.82
C LEU A 140 -13.81 -5.23 -1.30
N PHE A 141 -14.40 -4.75 -0.22
CA PHE A 141 -13.98 -3.50 0.42
C PHE A 141 -12.75 -3.67 1.29
N ASP A 142 -11.96 -2.60 1.38
CA ASP A 142 -10.68 -2.56 2.08
C ASP A 142 -10.79 -2.31 3.60
N MET A 143 -12.00 -2.42 4.16
CA MET A 143 -12.28 -2.27 5.59
C MET A 143 -12.40 -3.64 6.29
N LYS A 144 -11.79 -3.75 7.47
CA LYS A 144 -11.79 -4.99 8.27
C LYS A 144 -12.98 -5.01 9.24
N ALA A 145 -13.96 -5.86 8.96
CA ALA A 145 -15.10 -6.19 9.83
C ALA A 145 -15.24 -7.73 9.96
N ARG A 146 -16.18 -8.25 10.75
CA ARG A 146 -16.39 -9.71 10.87
C ARG A 146 -16.95 -10.32 9.57
N SER A 147 -17.89 -9.63 8.94
CA SER A 147 -18.40 -9.92 7.59
C SER A 147 -17.28 -9.96 6.53
N HIS A 148 -16.25 -9.14 6.71
CA HIS A 148 -15.08 -9.13 5.84
C HIS A 148 -14.32 -10.47 5.87
N GLU A 149 -14.26 -11.21 6.98
CA GLU A 149 -13.52 -12.49 7.03
C GLU A 149 -14.17 -13.59 6.17
N GLN A 150 -15.51 -13.66 6.15
CA GLN A 150 -16.25 -14.61 5.32
C GLN A 150 -16.22 -14.20 3.84
N ALA A 151 -16.43 -12.91 3.55
CA ALA A 151 -16.25 -12.33 2.22
C ALA A 151 -14.82 -12.60 1.69
N LEU A 152 -13.82 -12.52 2.56
CA LEU A 152 -12.43 -12.82 2.26
C LEU A 152 -12.19 -14.30 1.95
N GLY A 153 -12.87 -15.21 2.65
CA GLY A 153 -12.82 -16.65 2.37
C GLY A 153 -13.29 -16.96 0.96
N LEU A 154 -14.44 -16.41 0.57
CA LEU A 154 -14.99 -16.51 -0.78
C LEU A 154 -14.09 -15.84 -1.84
N ALA A 155 -13.60 -14.63 -1.54
CA ALA A 155 -12.68 -13.90 -2.41
C ALA A 155 -11.38 -14.69 -2.67
N LYS A 156 -10.87 -15.43 -1.67
CA LYS A 156 -9.72 -16.32 -1.82
C LYS A 156 -10.01 -17.56 -2.67
N ALA A 157 -11.25 -18.05 -2.67
CA ALA A 157 -11.66 -19.16 -3.54
C ALA A 157 -11.78 -18.73 -5.00
N PHE A 158 -12.20 -17.48 -5.25
CA PHE A 158 -12.42 -16.93 -6.59
C PHE A 158 -11.66 -15.62 -6.83
N PRO A 159 -10.32 -15.59 -6.69
CA PRO A 159 -9.56 -14.34 -6.63
C PRO A 159 -9.56 -13.55 -7.94
N ARG A 160 -9.88 -14.21 -9.07
CA ARG A 160 -10.06 -13.56 -10.37
C ARG A 160 -11.31 -12.70 -10.40
N HIS A 161 -12.42 -13.15 -9.82
CA HIS A 161 -13.72 -12.44 -9.83
C HIS A 161 -13.77 -11.23 -8.88
N VAL A 162 -12.69 -10.97 -8.14
CA VAL A 162 -12.68 -9.91 -7.11
C VAL A 162 -12.25 -8.58 -7.70
N ILE A 163 -13.08 -7.56 -7.50
CA ILE A 163 -12.73 -6.16 -7.73
C ILE A 163 -12.48 -5.48 -6.38
N LYS A 164 -11.37 -4.74 -6.26
CA LYS A 164 -11.13 -3.91 -5.09
C LYS A 164 -12.12 -2.76 -5.02
N ALA A 165 -12.86 -2.73 -3.92
CA ALA A 165 -13.85 -1.72 -3.64
C ALA A 165 -13.39 -0.73 -2.57
N HIS A 166 -13.94 0.47 -2.59
CA HIS A 166 -13.80 1.43 -1.50
C HIS A 166 -15.15 2.08 -1.20
N THR A 167 -15.39 2.28 0.09
CA THR A 167 -16.50 3.08 0.62
C THR A 167 -15.99 3.95 1.77
N VAL A 168 -16.72 5.01 2.06
CA VAL A 168 -16.53 5.82 3.27
C VAL A 168 -17.83 5.72 4.07
N PRO A 169 -17.80 5.18 5.30
CA PRO A 169 -19.01 4.99 6.09
C PRO A 169 -19.79 6.29 6.29
N PRO A 170 -21.13 6.26 6.36
CA PRO A 170 -21.96 7.47 6.52
C PRO A 170 -21.53 8.36 7.70
N ARG A 171 -21.12 7.76 8.83
CA ARG A 171 -20.62 8.49 10.01
C ARG A 171 -19.38 9.33 9.70
N GLU A 172 -18.46 8.78 8.90
CA GLU A 172 -17.25 9.47 8.48
C GLU A 172 -17.52 10.50 7.38
N THR A 173 -18.41 10.18 6.43
CA THR A 173 -18.87 11.09 5.37
C THR A 173 -19.52 12.33 5.98
N ALA A 174 -20.29 12.17 7.06
CA ALA A 174 -20.81 13.30 7.81
C ALA A 174 -19.69 14.07 8.51
N ALA A 175 -18.75 13.42 9.19
CA ALA A 175 -17.77 14.10 10.04
C ALA A 175 -16.65 14.85 9.30
N LEU A 176 -16.18 14.32 8.16
CA LEU A 176 -14.96 14.79 7.51
C LEU A 176 -15.20 16.02 6.59
N PRO A 177 -14.25 16.97 6.53
CA PRO A 177 -14.32 18.05 5.55
C PRO A 177 -14.29 17.54 4.10
N ARG A 178 -15.01 18.22 3.20
CA ARG A 178 -15.10 17.89 1.76
C ARG A 178 -13.73 17.62 1.11
N LYS A 179 -12.73 18.48 1.37
CA LYS A 179 -11.37 18.31 0.84
C LYS A 179 -10.73 16.98 1.26
N VAL A 180 -10.88 16.62 2.55
CA VAL A 180 -10.32 15.38 3.11
C VAL A 180 -11.02 14.15 2.52
N LEU A 181 -12.34 14.23 2.33
CA LEU A 181 -13.12 13.17 1.67
C LEU A 181 -12.64 12.94 0.23
N ILE A 182 -12.54 14.01 -0.57
CA ILE A 182 -12.02 13.93 -1.96
C ILE A 182 -10.63 13.27 -1.98
N SER A 183 -9.69 13.73 -1.13
CA SER A 183 -8.35 13.12 -1.05
C SER A 183 -8.39 11.65 -0.60
N ARG A 184 -9.37 11.22 0.20
CA ARG A 184 -9.54 9.80 0.58
C ARG A 184 -9.98 8.94 -0.61
N TRP A 185 -10.96 9.41 -1.37
CA TRP A 185 -11.42 8.74 -2.60
C TRP A 185 -10.32 8.68 -3.66
N GLU A 186 -9.61 9.79 -3.89
CA GLU A 186 -8.49 9.83 -4.82
C GLU A 186 -7.40 8.80 -4.47
N ARG A 187 -7.05 8.69 -3.19
CA ARG A 187 -6.07 7.70 -2.71
C ARG A 187 -6.58 6.27 -2.84
N ALA A 188 -7.89 6.03 -2.69
CA ALA A 188 -8.49 4.72 -2.96
C ALA A 188 -8.19 4.27 -4.39
N VAL A 189 -8.45 5.13 -5.36
CA VAL A 189 -8.26 4.79 -6.78
C VAL A 189 -6.79 4.78 -7.17
N SER A 190 -6.06 5.82 -6.80
CA SER A 190 -4.70 6.09 -7.30
C SER A 190 -3.64 5.26 -6.58
N GLU A 191 -3.78 5.06 -5.27
CA GLU A 191 -2.75 4.42 -4.46
C GLU A 191 -3.08 2.98 -4.07
N ARG A 192 -4.36 2.68 -3.81
CA ARG A 192 -4.81 1.33 -3.41
C ARG A 192 -5.29 0.48 -4.59
N GLY A 193 -5.51 1.11 -5.74
CA GLY A 193 -5.99 0.44 -6.95
C GLY A 193 -7.45 0.01 -6.86
N CYS A 194 -8.28 0.70 -6.05
CA CYS A 194 -9.72 0.45 -6.04
C CYS A 194 -10.32 0.88 -7.39
N ARG A 195 -11.19 0.05 -7.94
CA ARG A 195 -11.85 0.27 -9.23
C ARG A 195 -13.36 0.29 -9.11
N PHE A 196 -13.89 -0.21 -8.00
CA PHE A 196 -15.30 -0.07 -7.64
C PHE A 196 -15.42 0.92 -6.47
N LEU A 197 -16.20 1.98 -6.63
CA LEU A 197 -16.43 2.98 -5.59
C LEU A 197 -17.92 2.98 -5.24
N TYR A 198 -18.24 2.62 -4.01
CA TYR A 198 -19.60 2.66 -3.50
C TYR A 198 -19.79 3.89 -2.62
N LEU A 199 -20.52 4.87 -3.13
CA LEU A 199 -20.64 6.18 -2.51
C LEU A 199 -21.96 6.31 -1.75
N HIS A 200 -21.82 6.67 -0.48
CA HIS A 200 -22.92 7.13 0.36
C HIS A 200 -23.13 8.63 0.21
N TRP A 201 -24.39 9.06 0.18
CA TRP A 201 -24.71 10.48 0.21
C TRP A 201 -24.39 11.09 1.57
N SER A 202 -23.86 12.30 1.57
CA SER A 202 -23.63 13.01 2.82
C SER A 202 -24.95 13.54 3.36
N PRO A 203 -25.32 13.20 4.62
CA PRO A 203 -26.54 13.71 5.23
C PRO A 203 -26.46 15.21 5.55
N ARG A 204 -25.27 15.83 5.45
CA ARG A 204 -25.07 17.27 5.65
C ARG A 204 -25.31 18.11 4.40
N TRP A 205 -25.40 17.45 3.25
CA TRP A 205 -25.46 18.11 1.95
C TRP A 205 -26.82 17.85 1.31
N ASN A 206 -27.38 18.86 0.68
CA ASN A 206 -28.55 18.65 -0.17
C ASN A 206 -28.17 17.90 -1.47
N ALA A 207 -29.16 17.58 -2.29
CA ALA A 207 -28.97 16.85 -3.55
C ALA A 207 -27.94 17.55 -4.48
N GLU A 208 -28.01 18.88 -4.62
CA GLU A 208 -27.09 19.64 -5.48
C GLU A 208 -25.65 19.64 -4.97
N GLU A 209 -25.46 19.77 -3.66
CA GLU A 209 -24.15 19.75 -3.02
C GLU A 209 -23.50 18.37 -3.13
N ASN A 210 -24.26 17.29 -2.93
CA ASN A 210 -23.83 15.92 -3.16
C ASN A 210 -23.45 15.67 -4.63
N LEU A 211 -24.24 16.17 -5.57
CA LEU A 211 -23.92 16.06 -6.99
C LEU A 211 -22.69 16.90 -7.37
N ALA A 212 -22.52 18.08 -6.77
CA ALA A 212 -21.32 18.90 -6.94
C ALA A 212 -20.07 18.20 -6.39
N PHE A 213 -20.19 17.46 -5.29
CA PHE A 213 -19.13 16.61 -4.76
C PHE A 213 -18.74 15.51 -5.77
N LEU A 214 -19.73 14.80 -6.33
CA LEU A 214 -19.48 13.79 -7.37
C LEU A 214 -18.79 14.37 -8.61
N ARG A 215 -19.21 15.56 -9.07
CA ARG A 215 -18.57 16.26 -10.19
C ARG A 215 -17.12 16.59 -9.90
N GLU A 216 -16.83 17.09 -8.69
CA GLU A 216 -15.45 17.38 -8.27
C GLU A 216 -14.62 16.10 -8.24
N LEU A 217 -15.12 15.03 -7.62
CA LEU A 217 -14.44 13.74 -7.55
C LEU A 217 -14.10 13.21 -8.96
N ARG A 218 -15.08 13.23 -9.87
CA ARG A 218 -14.84 12.85 -11.27
C ARG A 218 -13.80 13.73 -11.95
N GLY A 219 -13.90 15.05 -11.79
CA GLY A 219 -12.96 15.99 -12.39
C GLY A 219 -11.53 15.66 -11.99
N ARG A 220 -11.29 15.46 -10.69
CA ARG A 220 -9.97 15.14 -10.16
C ARG A 220 -9.45 13.77 -10.59
N LEU A 221 -10.30 12.75 -10.61
CA LEU A 221 -9.91 11.43 -11.10
C LEU A 221 -9.61 11.45 -12.62
N ARG A 222 -10.37 12.20 -13.42
CA ARG A 222 -10.08 12.39 -14.85
C ARG A 222 -8.76 13.12 -15.10
N LEU A 223 -8.43 14.14 -14.30
CA LEU A 223 -7.13 14.81 -14.37
C LEU A 223 -5.96 13.85 -14.11
N LYS A 224 -6.18 12.82 -13.27
CA LYS A 224 -5.23 11.73 -13.01
C LYS A 224 -5.26 10.63 -14.10
N GLY A 225 -6.08 10.79 -15.14
CA GLY A 225 -6.18 9.91 -16.28
C GLY A 225 -7.09 8.70 -16.09
N PHE A 226 -7.98 8.72 -15.09
CA PHE A 226 -9.00 7.68 -14.90
C PHE A 226 -10.24 7.95 -15.74
N GLU A 227 -10.89 6.88 -16.17
CA GLU A 227 -12.12 6.90 -16.96
C GLU A 227 -13.27 6.31 -16.14
N PHE A 228 -14.50 6.70 -16.45
CA PHE A 228 -15.69 6.24 -15.73
C PHE A 228 -16.52 5.36 -16.64
N GLY A 229 -16.69 4.11 -16.24
CA GLY A 229 -17.35 3.07 -17.03
C GLY A 229 -17.66 1.86 -16.17
N ALA A 230 -18.41 0.91 -16.73
CA ALA A 230 -18.49 -0.41 -16.13
C ALA A 230 -17.06 -1.00 -16.12
N SER A 231 -16.57 -1.38 -14.94
CA SER A 231 -15.21 -1.91 -14.81
C SER A 231 -15.05 -3.12 -15.74
N ALA A 232 -13.95 -3.22 -16.47
CA ALA A 232 -13.69 -4.40 -17.30
C ALA A 232 -13.74 -5.66 -16.42
N GLY A 233 -14.30 -6.75 -16.94
CA GLY A 233 -14.42 -8.00 -16.22
C GLY A 233 -13.07 -8.53 -15.72
N ALA A 234 -13.13 -9.23 -14.60
CA ALA A 234 -12.07 -10.01 -13.97
C ALA A 234 -11.15 -10.82 -14.91
N ALA A 235 -11.66 -11.23 -16.07
CA ALA A 235 -10.94 -12.04 -17.06
C ALA A 235 -9.75 -11.31 -17.73
N ASP A 236 -9.74 -9.97 -17.70
CA ASP A 236 -8.68 -9.16 -18.33
C ASP A 236 -7.55 -8.74 -17.36
N ALA A 237 -7.71 -9.03 -16.07
CA ALA A 237 -6.69 -8.75 -15.07
C ALA A 237 -5.59 -9.82 -15.17
N VAL A 238 -4.58 -9.54 -16.00
CA VAL A 238 -3.42 -10.40 -16.29
C VAL A 238 -2.56 -10.59 -15.04
N TYR A 239 -3.04 -11.39 -14.11
CA TYR A 239 -2.30 -11.86 -12.95
C TYR A 239 -1.95 -13.33 -13.20
N VAL A 240 -0.65 -13.57 -13.36
CA VAL A 240 -0.10 -14.89 -13.67
C VAL A 240 -0.04 -15.69 -12.36
N GLU A 241 -0.71 -16.83 -12.30
CA GLU A 241 -0.48 -17.78 -11.22
C GLU A 241 0.75 -18.62 -11.55
N LEU A 242 1.77 -18.54 -10.71
CA LEU A 242 2.97 -19.36 -10.84
C LEU A 242 2.89 -20.56 -9.87
N PRO A 243 3.42 -21.74 -10.23
CA PRO A 243 3.47 -22.88 -9.33
C PRO A 243 4.40 -22.64 -8.12
N GLY A 244 4.35 -23.52 -7.12
CA GLY A 244 5.32 -23.53 -6.02
C GLY A 244 5.25 -22.31 -5.08
N ARG A 245 4.05 -21.77 -4.81
CA ARG A 245 3.84 -20.58 -3.97
C ARG A 245 4.59 -20.61 -2.62
N PRO A 246 4.63 -21.72 -1.85
CA PRO A 246 5.37 -21.75 -0.58
C PRO A 246 6.87 -21.46 -0.76
N GLY A 247 7.52 -22.05 -1.76
CA GLY A 247 8.93 -21.79 -2.06
C GLY A 247 9.16 -20.36 -2.51
N ARG A 248 8.28 -19.81 -3.35
CA ARG A 248 8.35 -18.40 -3.80
C ARG A 248 8.19 -17.42 -2.63
N LEU A 249 7.34 -17.71 -1.65
CA LEU A 249 7.20 -16.91 -0.43
C LEU A 249 8.49 -16.87 0.40
N VAL A 250 9.15 -18.02 0.57
CA VAL A 250 10.45 -18.08 1.26
C VAL A 250 11.51 -17.28 0.51
N LEU A 251 11.60 -17.45 -0.81
CA LEU A 251 12.55 -16.71 -1.65
C LEU A 251 12.28 -15.20 -1.61
N ALA A 252 11.03 -14.78 -1.66
CA ALA A 252 10.65 -13.38 -1.55
C ALA A 252 11.03 -12.80 -0.17
N TRP A 253 10.84 -13.58 0.90
CA TRP A 253 11.21 -13.15 2.25
C TRP A 253 12.73 -13.00 2.38
N LEU A 254 13.48 -13.99 1.87
CA LEU A 254 14.94 -13.94 1.82
C LEU A 254 15.44 -12.75 0.99
N ALA A 255 14.83 -12.47 -0.17
CA ALA A 255 15.18 -11.31 -0.98
C ALA A 255 14.94 -9.99 -0.21
N ALA A 256 13.79 -9.86 0.45
CA ALA A 256 13.45 -8.67 1.24
C ALA A 256 14.38 -8.49 2.45
N ALA A 257 14.80 -9.58 3.09
CA ALA A 257 15.62 -9.54 4.30
C ALA A 257 17.13 -9.42 4.03
N LEU A 258 17.65 -10.14 3.03
CA LEU A 258 19.09 -10.23 2.76
C LEU A 258 19.62 -9.06 1.93
N THR A 259 18.80 -8.46 1.07
CA THR A 259 19.29 -7.37 0.20
C THR A 259 19.63 -6.07 0.95
N PRO A 260 18.90 -5.62 2.00
CA PRO A 260 19.38 -4.54 2.86
C PRO A 260 20.68 -4.87 3.59
N LEU A 261 20.89 -6.13 4.00
CA LEU A 261 22.13 -6.56 4.64
C LEU A 261 23.31 -6.55 3.66
N ALA A 262 23.09 -7.03 2.44
CA ALA A 262 24.08 -6.98 1.36
C ALA A 262 24.50 -5.53 1.04
N ALA A 263 23.55 -4.59 1.08
CA ALA A 263 23.83 -3.17 0.95
C ALA A 263 24.77 -2.66 2.06
N LEU A 264 24.54 -3.06 3.32
CA LEU A 264 25.41 -2.69 4.44
C LEU A 264 26.80 -3.32 4.33
N PHE A 265 26.91 -4.58 3.90
CA PHE A 265 28.20 -5.19 3.62
C PHE A 265 28.95 -4.44 2.51
N ARG A 266 28.25 -4.01 1.45
CA ARG A 266 28.83 -3.19 0.38
C ARG A 266 29.34 -1.86 0.92
N ILE A 267 28.61 -1.23 1.84
CA ILE A 267 29.04 0.00 2.52
C ILE A 267 30.29 -0.23 3.37
N LYS A 268 30.30 -1.25 4.23
CA LYS A 268 31.44 -1.61 5.10
C LYS A 268 32.70 -1.95 4.29
N LYS A 269 32.54 -2.55 3.11
CA LYS A 269 33.67 -2.77 2.18
C LYS A 269 34.09 -1.48 1.46
N SER A 270 33.15 -0.57 1.18
CA SER A 270 33.42 0.67 0.45
C SER A 270 34.10 1.76 1.25
N SER A 271 34.08 1.70 2.58
CA SER A 271 34.88 2.58 3.42
C SER A 271 36.36 2.48 3.08
N GLN A 272 36.80 1.31 2.59
CA GLN A 272 38.17 1.04 2.15
C GLN A 272 38.47 1.40 0.68
N VAL A 273 37.48 1.85 -0.09
CA VAL A 273 37.61 2.11 -1.54
C VAL A 273 37.35 3.59 -1.85
N PRO A 274 38.13 4.24 -2.75
CA PRO A 274 37.93 5.64 -3.12
C PRO A 274 36.53 5.88 -3.75
N GLY A 275 35.84 6.90 -3.25
CA GLY A 275 34.51 7.32 -3.72
C GLY A 275 33.75 8.17 -2.70
N GLY A 276 32.94 9.13 -3.16
CA GLY A 276 32.15 10.00 -2.28
C GLY A 276 30.99 9.26 -1.56
N PRO A 277 30.49 9.80 -0.43
CA PRO A 277 29.43 9.15 0.36
C PRO A 277 28.12 8.95 -0.42
N LEU A 278 27.75 9.90 -1.29
CA LEU A 278 26.57 9.82 -2.14
C LEU A 278 26.66 8.66 -3.15
N ARG A 279 27.83 8.41 -3.72
CA ARG A 279 28.02 7.28 -4.65
C ARG A 279 27.84 5.95 -3.95
N VAL A 280 28.47 5.78 -2.78
CA VAL A 280 28.37 4.55 -1.98
C VAL A 280 26.94 4.31 -1.53
N TRP A 281 26.24 5.36 -1.09
CA TRP A 281 24.81 5.30 -0.76
C TRP A 281 23.96 4.89 -1.97
N GLY A 282 24.18 5.49 -3.14
CA GLY A 282 23.43 5.17 -4.35
C GLY A 282 23.63 3.72 -4.79
N GLU A 283 24.87 3.23 -4.77
CA GLU A 283 25.18 1.82 -5.04
C GLU A 283 24.52 0.89 -4.01
N ALA A 284 24.51 1.26 -2.73
CA ALA A 284 23.85 0.48 -1.67
C ALA A 284 22.32 0.46 -1.83
N LEU A 285 21.71 1.54 -2.30
CA LEU A 285 20.26 1.65 -2.53
C LEU A 285 19.76 0.71 -3.64
N LEU A 286 20.61 0.36 -4.61
CA LEU A 286 20.24 -0.58 -5.68
C LEU A 286 19.87 -1.95 -5.13
N PHE A 287 20.53 -2.43 -4.07
CA PHE A 287 20.29 -3.75 -3.52
C PHE A 287 18.83 -3.95 -3.03
N PRO A 288 18.28 -3.14 -2.09
CA PRO A 288 16.89 -3.31 -1.65
C PRO A 288 15.87 -2.99 -2.75
N VAL A 289 16.19 -2.14 -3.73
CA VAL A 289 15.31 -1.92 -4.91
C VAL A 289 15.24 -3.18 -5.76
N LEU A 290 16.38 -3.79 -6.10
CA LEU A 290 16.43 -5.05 -6.85
C LEU A 290 15.80 -6.20 -6.06
N GLY A 291 16.00 -6.24 -4.73
CA GLY A 291 15.32 -7.18 -3.84
C GLY A 291 13.80 -6.98 -3.83
N GLY A 292 13.32 -5.75 -3.82
CA GLY A 292 11.90 -5.45 -3.90
C GLY A 292 11.27 -5.78 -5.26
N LEU A 293 11.97 -5.52 -6.35
CA LEU A 293 11.57 -5.99 -7.69
C LEU A 293 11.56 -7.53 -7.74
N THR A 294 12.47 -8.18 -7.02
CA THR A 294 12.51 -9.64 -6.87
C THR A 294 11.23 -10.17 -6.22
N VAL A 295 10.83 -9.56 -5.10
CA VAL A 295 9.55 -9.85 -4.44
C VAL A 295 8.36 -9.67 -5.40
N SER A 296 8.38 -8.58 -6.18
CA SER A 296 7.29 -8.24 -7.10
C SER A 296 7.11 -9.24 -8.24
N PHE A 297 8.20 -9.85 -8.74
CA PHE A 297 8.11 -10.90 -9.75
C PHE A 297 7.84 -12.28 -9.15
N LEU A 298 8.33 -12.56 -7.93
CA LEU A 298 8.14 -13.85 -7.27
C LEU A 298 6.71 -14.05 -6.80
N LEU A 299 5.96 -12.98 -6.55
CA LEU A 299 4.60 -13.02 -6.01
C LEU A 299 3.62 -12.20 -6.88
N PRO A 300 3.41 -12.58 -8.16
CA PRO A 300 2.42 -11.93 -9.03
C PRO A 300 0.99 -12.42 -8.79
N ASP A 301 0.79 -13.37 -7.85
CA ASP A 301 -0.50 -14.02 -7.61
C ASP A 301 -1.61 -12.99 -7.34
N THR A 302 -2.78 -13.23 -7.95
CA THR A 302 -4.03 -12.48 -7.77
C THR A 302 -4.35 -12.21 -6.29
N VAL A 303 -4.15 -13.22 -5.44
CA VAL A 303 -4.45 -13.15 -4.00
C VAL A 303 -3.64 -12.05 -3.31
N PHE A 304 -2.38 -11.83 -3.68
CA PHE A 304 -1.53 -10.79 -3.08
C PHE A 304 -1.74 -9.41 -3.72
N SER A 305 -1.89 -9.36 -5.05
CA SER A 305 -2.13 -8.11 -5.78
C SER A 305 -3.51 -7.52 -5.47
N ASN A 306 -4.51 -8.37 -5.27
CA ASN A 306 -5.84 -7.95 -4.80
C ASN A 306 -5.90 -7.66 -3.29
N GLY A 307 -4.82 -7.92 -2.54
CA GLY A 307 -4.77 -7.69 -1.10
C GLY A 307 -5.59 -8.68 -0.27
N LEU A 308 -5.99 -9.82 -0.85
CA LEU A 308 -6.75 -10.88 -0.21
C LEU A 308 -5.90 -11.67 0.80
N GLU A 309 -4.61 -11.75 0.54
CA GLU A 309 -3.65 -12.22 1.52
C GLU A 309 -2.50 -11.21 1.64
N ALA A 310 -2.09 -10.95 2.88
CA ALA A 310 -0.89 -10.18 3.13
C ALA A 310 0.33 -11.09 2.99
N PHE A 311 1.44 -10.55 2.50
CA PHE A 311 2.71 -11.26 2.56
C PHE A 311 3.05 -11.58 4.03
N ARG A 312 3.06 -12.87 4.40
CA ARG A 312 3.33 -13.28 5.78
C ARG A 312 4.80 -13.03 6.10
N GLY A 313 5.07 -12.48 7.28
CA GLY A 313 6.43 -12.17 7.70
C GLY A 313 6.98 -10.81 7.25
N VAL A 314 6.14 -9.90 6.72
CA VAL A 314 6.51 -8.49 6.42
C VAL A 314 7.16 -7.82 7.63
N LYS A 315 6.56 -7.97 8.82
CA LYS A 315 7.13 -7.42 10.08
C LYS A 315 8.48 -8.04 10.43
N ALA A 316 8.63 -9.35 10.22
CA ALA A 316 9.92 -10.03 10.42
C ALA A 316 10.97 -9.57 9.41
N ALA A 317 10.60 -9.34 8.15
CA ALA A 317 11.48 -8.78 7.12
C ALA A 317 11.87 -7.32 7.41
N LEU A 318 11.15 -6.61 8.29
CA LEU A 318 11.54 -5.31 8.81
C LEU A 318 12.52 -5.41 9.99
N ILE A 319 12.24 -6.30 10.95
CA ILE A 319 13.01 -6.40 12.20
C ILE A 319 14.33 -7.14 11.99
N VAL A 320 14.30 -8.30 11.35
CA VAL A 320 15.45 -9.20 11.24
C VAL A 320 16.66 -8.50 10.59
N PRO A 321 16.52 -7.81 9.44
CA PRO A 321 17.66 -7.13 8.83
C PRO A 321 18.20 -6.00 9.70
N LEU A 322 17.36 -5.33 10.49
CA LEU A 322 17.81 -4.26 11.38
C LEU A 322 18.61 -4.80 12.58
N LEU A 323 18.22 -5.96 13.11
CA LEU A 323 18.98 -6.65 14.15
C LEU A 323 20.34 -7.12 13.62
N PHE A 324 20.35 -7.78 12.46
CA PHE A 324 21.59 -8.23 11.82
C PHE A 324 22.47 -7.07 11.36
N ALA A 325 21.90 -5.92 10.98
CA ALA A 325 22.65 -4.71 10.70
C ALA A 325 23.48 -4.28 11.92
N GLY A 326 22.92 -4.36 13.13
CA GLY A 326 23.65 -4.09 14.37
C GLY A 326 24.83 -5.03 14.55
N LEU A 327 24.61 -6.33 14.33
CA LEU A 327 25.66 -7.36 14.45
C LEU A 327 26.77 -7.21 13.40
N ILE A 328 26.46 -6.73 12.19
CA ILE A 328 27.44 -6.51 11.11
C ILE A 328 28.31 -5.28 11.40
N LEU A 329 27.70 -4.26 12.01
CA LEU A 329 28.34 -2.98 12.28
C LEU A 329 29.12 -2.99 13.61
N CYS A 330 28.73 -3.80 14.59
CA CYS A 330 29.45 -3.95 15.86
C CYS A 330 30.58 -4.97 15.78
N ASP A 331 31.67 -4.71 16.50
CA ASP A 331 32.80 -5.63 16.59
C ASP A 331 32.51 -6.77 17.58
N ARG A 332 33.04 -7.97 17.29
CA ARG A 332 32.77 -9.19 18.08
C ARG A 332 33.20 -9.05 19.53
N GLU A 333 34.29 -8.32 19.78
CA GLU A 333 34.80 -8.07 21.13
C GLU A 333 33.86 -7.18 21.92
N LYS A 334 33.38 -6.07 21.34
CA LYS A 334 32.38 -5.19 21.98
C LYS A 334 31.05 -5.89 22.24
N ILE A 335 30.66 -6.86 21.42
CA ILE A 335 29.47 -7.69 21.67
C ILE A 335 29.68 -8.56 22.91
N LYS A 336 30.83 -9.24 23.02
CA LYS A 336 31.17 -10.03 24.22
C LYS A 336 31.22 -9.15 25.47
N GLU A 337 31.88 -8.00 25.38
CA GLU A 337 31.98 -7.01 26.44
C GLU A 337 30.60 -6.51 26.89
N PHE A 338 29.67 -6.28 25.94
CA PHE A 338 28.29 -5.90 26.26
C PHE A 338 27.55 -6.98 27.04
N PHE A 339 27.68 -8.26 26.66
CA PHE A 339 27.07 -9.38 27.37
C PHE A 339 27.68 -9.64 28.76
N GLU A 340 28.96 -9.28 28.95
CA GLU A 340 29.67 -9.43 30.23
C GLU A 340 29.53 -8.18 31.14
N SER A 341 29.09 -7.06 30.59
CA SER A 341 28.94 -5.79 31.33
C SER A 341 27.71 -5.78 32.26
N LYS A 342 27.85 -5.15 33.43
CA LYS A 342 26.69 -4.82 34.28
C LYS A 342 25.84 -3.76 33.58
N ILE A 343 24.58 -4.09 33.27
CA ILE A 343 23.66 -3.20 32.57
C ILE A 343 23.51 -1.88 33.36
N SER A 344 24.03 -0.80 32.79
CA SER A 344 23.87 0.54 33.36
C SER A 344 22.46 1.10 33.10
N VAL A 345 21.96 1.97 33.98
CA VAL A 345 20.66 2.65 33.81
C VAL A 345 20.59 3.41 32.49
N ARG A 346 21.72 3.95 32.01
CA ARG A 346 21.81 4.63 30.70
C ARG A 346 21.63 3.66 29.53
N GLN A 347 22.24 2.48 29.59
CA GLN A 347 22.04 1.43 28.56
C GLN A 347 20.62 0.90 28.56
N LEU A 348 19.99 0.76 29.74
CA LEU A 348 18.59 0.38 29.87
C LEU A 348 17.66 1.43 29.26
N GLY A 349 17.94 2.72 29.49
CA GLY A 349 17.22 3.84 28.87
C GLY A 349 17.36 3.87 27.33
N LEU A 350 18.56 3.60 26.80
CA LEU A 350 18.78 3.52 25.36
C LEU A 350 18.10 2.30 24.72
N LEU A 351 18.10 1.15 25.41
CA LEU A 351 17.37 -0.04 24.98
C LEU A 351 15.86 0.23 24.94
N PHE A 352 15.32 0.88 25.98
CA PHE A 352 13.91 1.26 26.03
C PHE A 352 13.55 2.23 24.89
N LEU A 353 14.40 3.22 24.61
CA LEU A 353 14.21 4.14 23.49
C LEU A 353 14.26 3.40 22.14
N ALA A 354 15.21 2.50 21.94
CA ALA A 354 15.31 1.70 20.71
C ALA A 354 14.08 0.79 20.53
N LEU A 355 13.59 0.17 21.60
CA LEU A 355 12.35 -0.62 21.60
C LEU A 355 11.12 0.25 21.33
N ALA A 356 11.04 1.45 21.90
CA ALA A 356 9.95 2.39 21.63
C ALA A 356 9.94 2.87 20.17
N VAL A 357 11.11 3.16 19.60
CA VAL A 357 11.25 3.50 18.17
C VAL A 357 10.86 2.30 17.29
N LEU A 358 11.32 1.09 17.63
CA LEU A 358 10.96 -0.13 16.90
C LEU A 358 9.45 -0.43 17.01
N TRP A 359 8.85 -0.24 18.18
CA TRP A 359 7.42 -0.40 18.40
C TRP A 359 6.62 0.62 17.59
N ALA A 360 7.00 1.90 17.63
CA ALA A 360 6.38 2.95 16.81
C ALA A 360 6.53 2.65 15.31
N MET A 361 7.66 2.04 14.89
CA MET A 361 7.86 1.58 13.52
C MET A 361 6.93 0.42 13.14
N LEU A 362 6.68 -0.51 14.06
CA LEU A 362 5.80 -1.67 13.84
C LEU A 362 4.32 -1.27 13.83
N GLU A 363 3.90 -0.39 14.71
CA GLU A 363 2.55 0.16 14.75
C GLU A 363 2.26 0.96 13.48
N ARG A 364 3.20 1.84 13.06
CA ARG A 364 3.07 2.60 11.80
C ARG A 364 3.24 1.77 10.53
N SER A 365 3.69 0.52 10.62
CA SER A 365 3.82 -0.38 9.45
C SER A 365 2.50 -1.04 9.04
N GLY A 366 1.51 -1.07 9.94
CA GLY A 366 0.24 -1.75 9.74
C GLY A 366 -0.96 -0.82 9.85
N ASN A 367 -1.53 -0.44 8.70
CA ASN A 367 -2.83 0.21 8.56
C ASN A 367 -3.00 1.61 9.18
N PHE A 368 -4.01 2.32 8.66
CA PHE A 368 -4.35 3.71 8.91
C PHE A 368 -4.13 4.15 10.36
N SER A 369 -3.21 5.09 10.55
CA SER A 369 -3.00 5.76 11.84
C SER A 369 -4.13 6.77 12.03
N THR A 370 -5.03 6.48 12.97
CA THR A 370 -6.10 7.38 13.43
C THR A 370 -5.58 8.49 14.35
N LEU A 371 -4.32 8.43 14.76
CA LEU A 371 -3.67 9.41 15.64
C LEU A 371 -2.43 9.97 14.95
N VAL A 372 -2.62 11.04 14.16
CA VAL A 372 -1.53 11.86 13.62
C VAL A 372 -1.72 13.29 14.11
N SER A 373 -0.66 13.91 14.60
CA SER A 373 -0.67 15.32 14.98
C SER A 373 -1.03 16.19 13.77
N GLY A 374 -1.93 17.17 13.94
CA GLY A 374 -2.43 18.02 12.85
C GLY A 374 -1.36 18.60 11.90
N PRO A 375 -0.18 19.03 12.40
CA PRO A 375 0.91 19.53 11.54
C PRO A 375 1.56 18.45 10.66
N GLU A 376 1.76 17.23 11.16
CA GLU A 376 2.34 16.13 10.36
C GLU A 376 1.41 15.78 9.19
N THR A 377 0.10 15.72 9.44
CA THR A 377 -0.91 15.45 8.39
C THR A 377 -0.90 16.53 7.30
N ARG A 378 -0.80 17.81 7.67
CA ARG A 378 -0.74 18.92 6.70
C ARG A 378 0.52 18.87 5.82
N LEU A 379 1.68 18.59 6.42
CA LEU A 379 2.92 18.43 5.65
C LEU A 379 2.82 17.22 4.70
N ARG A 380 2.21 16.14 5.17
CA ARG A 380 1.98 14.93 4.37
C ARG A 380 1.07 15.18 3.17
N GLU A 381 0.00 15.95 3.36
CA GLU A 381 -0.92 16.36 2.30
C GLU A 381 -0.25 17.32 1.33
N ALA A 382 0.48 18.33 1.80
CA ALA A 382 1.19 19.29 0.94
C ALA A 382 2.25 18.61 0.06
N LEU A 383 3.00 17.66 0.61
CA LEU A 383 3.97 16.87 -0.17
C LEU A 383 3.28 15.96 -1.19
N GLU A 384 2.09 15.45 -0.88
CA GLU A 384 1.32 14.62 -1.80
C GLU A 384 0.72 15.44 -2.95
N ASP A 385 0.18 16.61 -2.65
CA ASP A 385 -0.33 17.56 -3.65
C ASP A 385 0.80 18.03 -4.60
N LEU A 386 2.01 18.24 -4.07
CA LEU A 386 3.16 18.68 -4.85
C LEU A 386 3.81 17.56 -5.67
N LEU A 387 3.95 16.35 -5.10
CA LEU A 387 4.75 15.27 -5.67
C LEU A 387 3.91 14.16 -6.32
N GLY A 388 2.59 14.19 -6.18
CA GLY A 388 1.66 13.19 -6.74
C GLY A 388 1.64 11.85 -6.02
N ALA A 389 2.73 11.47 -5.33
CA ALA A 389 2.77 10.33 -4.41
C ALA A 389 3.57 10.68 -3.15
N ARG A 390 3.02 10.35 -1.98
CA ARG A 390 3.64 10.67 -0.69
C ARG A 390 5.01 10.00 -0.50
N PRO A 391 6.11 10.75 -0.25
CA PRO A 391 7.39 10.15 0.11
C PRO A 391 7.30 9.42 1.46
N ARG A 392 8.06 8.34 1.64
CA ARG A 392 8.14 7.66 2.93
C ARG A 392 8.96 8.49 3.91
N PHE A 393 8.28 9.10 4.89
CA PHE A 393 8.88 9.98 5.90
C PHE A 393 10.13 9.40 6.57
N LYS A 394 10.08 8.12 6.95
CA LYS A 394 11.21 7.44 7.59
C LYS A 394 12.43 7.27 6.68
N GLU A 395 12.24 7.22 5.36
CA GLU A 395 13.33 7.08 4.38
C GLU A 395 14.07 8.40 4.21
N PHE A 396 13.35 9.50 3.96
CA PHE A 396 14.00 10.78 3.65
C PHE A 396 14.39 11.60 4.87
N LEU A 397 13.73 11.45 6.03
CA LEU A 397 14.09 12.22 7.24
C LEU A 397 15.20 11.56 8.06
N ILE A 398 15.21 10.22 8.11
CA ILE A 398 16.10 9.47 9.02
C ILE A 398 17.00 8.53 8.21
N GLY A 399 16.41 7.60 7.47
CA GLY A 399 17.11 6.50 6.81
C GLY A 399 18.25 6.96 5.90
N HIS A 400 17.94 7.54 4.75
CA HIS A 400 18.94 7.95 3.77
C HIS A 400 19.89 9.04 4.27
N PRO A 401 19.44 10.11 4.97
CA PRO A 401 20.35 11.13 5.48
C PRO A 401 21.39 10.57 6.46
N LEU A 402 20.98 9.76 7.44
CA LEU A 402 21.90 9.17 8.40
C LEU A 402 22.80 8.12 7.77
N LEU A 403 22.31 7.38 6.77
CA LEU A 403 23.15 6.44 6.03
C LEU A 403 24.28 7.18 5.28
N ILE A 404 23.97 8.28 4.60
CA ILE A 404 24.96 9.12 3.90
C ILE A 404 25.96 9.71 4.89
N LEU A 405 25.47 10.25 6.02
CA LEU A 405 26.32 10.80 7.07
C LEU A 405 27.24 9.74 7.68
N GLY A 406 26.71 8.54 7.97
CA GLY A 406 27.48 7.42 8.51
C GLY A 406 28.59 6.97 7.56
N VAL A 407 28.31 6.88 6.25
CA VAL A 407 29.34 6.59 5.24
C VAL A 407 30.42 7.67 5.22
N TRP A 408 30.03 8.95 5.30
CA TRP A 408 30.99 10.05 5.31
C TRP A 408 31.86 10.03 6.57
N LEU A 409 31.27 9.86 7.75
CA LEU A 409 32.00 9.74 9.02
C LEU A 409 32.97 8.56 8.96
N GLY A 410 32.51 7.37 8.61
CA GLY A 410 33.36 6.17 8.57
C GLY A 410 34.57 6.26 7.63
N LYS A 411 34.58 7.18 6.65
CA LYS A 411 35.72 7.40 5.76
C LYS A 411 36.76 8.39 6.29
N ASN A 412 36.39 9.26 7.24
CA ASN A 412 37.21 10.39 7.68
C ASN A 412 37.74 10.21 9.11
N VAL A 413 37.86 8.97 9.57
CA VAL A 413 37.98 8.66 11.00
C VAL A 413 39.10 7.66 11.26
N ARG A 414 39.82 7.84 12.38
CA ARG A 414 40.79 6.87 12.92
C ARG A 414 40.05 5.79 13.71
N GLU A 415 40.50 4.54 13.53
CA GLU A 415 40.02 3.35 14.24
C GLU A 415 40.10 3.56 15.76
N GLY A 416 39.03 3.20 16.49
CA GLY A 416 38.90 3.35 17.93
C GLY A 416 38.39 4.72 18.43
N SER A 417 38.08 5.67 17.55
CA SER A 417 37.64 7.02 17.98
C SER A 417 36.12 7.15 18.16
N ARG A 418 35.70 8.17 18.92
CA ARG A 418 34.28 8.52 19.14
C ARG A 418 33.49 8.73 17.83
N ASP A 419 34.16 9.19 16.78
CA ASP A 419 33.56 9.39 15.47
C ASP A 419 33.24 8.06 14.75
N GLU A 420 33.96 6.99 15.08
CA GLU A 420 33.72 5.66 14.52
C GLU A 420 32.44 5.06 15.13
N GLU A 421 32.23 5.28 16.43
CA GLU A 421 31.00 4.93 17.12
C GLU A 421 29.80 5.71 16.58
N LEU A 422 29.97 7.02 16.34
CA LEU A 422 28.95 7.84 15.70
C LEU A 422 28.65 7.36 14.27
N SER A 423 29.68 7.01 13.50
CA SER A 423 29.53 6.42 12.17
C SER A 423 28.69 5.15 12.21
N ARG A 424 29.03 4.18 13.08
CA ARG A 424 28.27 2.93 13.25
C ARG A 424 26.82 3.20 13.65
N ALA A 425 26.58 4.11 14.58
CA ALA A 425 25.23 4.49 15.01
C ALA A 425 24.43 5.11 13.85
N CYS A 426 25.03 6.02 13.08
CA CYS A 426 24.40 6.61 11.89
C CYS A 426 24.12 5.57 10.80
N LEU A 427 25.03 4.62 10.56
CA LEU A 427 24.82 3.53 9.59
C LEU A 427 23.69 2.60 10.03
N TRP A 428 23.60 2.26 11.32
CA TRP A 428 22.55 1.42 11.87
C TRP A 428 21.18 2.10 11.81
N ALA A 429 21.10 3.35 12.26
CA ALA A 429 19.88 4.15 12.13
C ALA A 429 19.51 4.38 10.66
N GLY A 430 20.51 4.57 9.79
CA GLY A 430 20.33 4.72 8.35
C GLY A 430 19.85 3.45 7.63
N ALA A 431 20.14 2.27 8.19
CA ALA A 431 19.66 0.99 7.68
C ALA A 431 18.12 0.92 7.65
N VAL A 432 17.43 1.68 8.51
CA VAL A 432 15.97 1.86 8.45
C VAL A 432 15.50 2.28 7.07
N GLY A 433 16.25 3.15 6.37
CA GLY A 433 15.95 3.54 5.00
C GLY A 433 16.01 2.37 4.03
N LEU A 434 17.08 1.58 4.07
CA LEU A 434 17.27 0.42 3.18
C LEU A 434 16.21 -0.67 3.41
N VAL A 435 15.93 -0.97 4.67
CA VAL A 435 14.91 -1.98 5.03
C VAL A 435 13.51 -1.47 4.70
N SER A 436 13.23 -0.18 4.91
CA SER A 436 11.98 0.45 4.47
C SER A 436 11.77 0.28 2.96
N VAL A 437 12.79 0.55 2.16
CA VAL A 437 12.72 0.38 0.70
C VAL A 437 12.38 -1.06 0.33
N ALA A 438 13.06 -2.08 0.89
CA ALA A 438 12.72 -3.48 0.61
C ALA A 438 11.28 -3.83 1.05
N ASN A 439 10.90 -3.45 2.27
CA ASN A 439 9.57 -3.70 2.85
C ASN A 439 8.44 -3.04 2.02
N SER A 440 8.75 -1.96 1.32
CA SER A 440 7.80 -1.26 0.47
C SER A 440 7.21 -2.13 -0.63
N PHE A 441 8.03 -3.00 -1.21
CA PHE A 441 7.61 -3.91 -2.27
C PHE A 441 6.91 -5.17 -1.73
N CYS A 442 6.99 -5.41 -0.41
CA CYS A 442 6.23 -6.46 0.25
C CYS A 442 4.73 -6.14 0.35
N HIS A 443 4.34 -4.87 0.18
CA HIS A 443 2.95 -4.45 0.08
C HIS A 443 2.44 -4.61 -1.36
N LEU A 444 2.30 -5.87 -1.78
CA LEU A 444 2.00 -6.27 -3.16
C LEU A 444 0.67 -5.73 -3.70
N HIS A 445 -0.25 -5.33 -2.82
CA HIS A 445 -1.53 -4.72 -3.18
C HIS A 445 -1.41 -3.28 -3.69
N THR A 446 -0.30 -2.59 -3.40
CA THR A 446 -0.03 -1.24 -3.93
C THR A 446 0.53 -1.37 -5.35
N PRO A 447 0.07 -0.56 -6.33
CA PRO A 447 0.66 -0.55 -7.67
C PRO A 447 2.18 -0.35 -7.62
N LEU A 448 2.90 -1.08 -8.48
CA LEU A 448 4.36 -1.05 -8.53
C LEU A 448 4.87 0.35 -8.92
N SER A 449 4.17 1.03 -9.84
CA SER A 449 4.50 2.40 -10.26
C SER A 449 4.50 3.37 -9.08
N VAL A 450 3.47 3.31 -8.24
CA VAL A 450 3.34 4.14 -7.03
C VAL A 450 4.44 3.78 -6.03
N THR A 451 4.73 2.50 -5.83
CA THR A 451 5.80 2.06 -4.93
C THR A 451 7.17 2.59 -5.35
N LEU A 452 7.49 2.50 -6.66
CA LEU A 452 8.73 3.03 -7.22
C LEU A 452 8.82 4.56 -7.07
N LEU A 453 7.73 5.29 -7.36
CA LEU A 453 7.69 6.74 -7.23
C LEU A 453 7.90 7.19 -5.78
N ARG A 454 7.27 6.51 -4.81
CA ARG A 454 7.47 6.79 -3.38
C ARG A 454 8.92 6.56 -2.93
N THR A 455 9.54 5.47 -3.38
CA THR A 455 10.95 5.16 -3.12
C THR A 455 11.88 6.19 -3.75
N PHE A 456 11.59 6.60 -5.00
CA PHE A 456 12.32 7.68 -5.67
C PHE A 456 12.24 8.97 -4.86
N HIS A 457 11.04 9.38 -4.43
CA HIS A 457 10.87 10.58 -3.63
C HIS A 457 11.59 10.51 -2.28
N GLY A 458 11.56 9.35 -1.63
CA GLY A 458 12.34 9.09 -0.42
C GLY A 458 13.84 9.30 -0.66
N ALA A 459 14.36 8.76 -1.76
CA ALA A 459 15.78 8.77 -2.10
C ALA A 459 16.33 10.16 -2.40
N TRP A 460 15.70 10.95 -3.30
CA TRP A 460 16.26 12.26 -3.68
C TRP A 460 16.16 13.29 -2.56
N LEU A 461 15.02 13.33 -1.82
CA LEU A 461 14.87 14.19 -0.65
C LEU A 461 15.88 13.80 0.44
N GLY A 462 16.04 12.50 0.69
CA GLY A 462 17.00 11.98 1.66
C GLY A 462 18.45 12.28 1.27
N ALA A 463 18.78 12.25 -0.02
CA ALA A 463 20.08 12.63 -0.53
C ALA A 463 20.39 14.12 -0.33
N LEU A 464 19.41 15.00 -0.57
CA LEU A 464 19.56 16.44 -0.33
C LEU A 464 19.80 16.74 1.15
N ILE A 465 18.98 16.17 2.05
CA ILE A 465 19.13 16.36 3.49
C ILE A 465 20.45 15.77 3.97
N GLY A 466 20.81 14.56 3.52
CA GLY A 466 22.08 13.91 3.86
C GLY A 466 23.31 14.72 3.42
N ALA A 467 23.30 15.28 2.21
CA ALA A 467 24.36 16.16 1.74
C ALA A 467 24.45 17.46 2.57
N GLY A 468 23.31 18.01 2.98
CA GLY A 468 23.23 19.15 3.90
C GLY A 468 23.83 18.84 5.27
N LEU A 469 23.48 17.69 5.86
CA LEU A 469 24.04 17.23 7.14
C LEU A 469 25.56 17.06 7.07
N VAL A 470 26.07 16.44 6.01
CA VAL A 470 27.52 16.30 5.81
C VAL A 470 28.20 17.66 5.75
N ARG A 471 27.65 18.63 4.99
CA ARG A 471 28.20 20.00 4.93
C ARG A 471 28.16 20.70 6.28
N ALA A 472 27.08 20.58 7.04
CA ALA A 472 26.95 21.19 8.36
C ALA A 472 28.00 20.64 9.34
N VAL A 473 28.22 19.32 9.34
CA VAL A 473 29.24 18.68 10.18
C VAL A 473 30.65 19.09 9.74
N GLN A 474 30.92 19.16 8.43
CA GLN A 474 32.20 19.66 7.89
C GLN A 474 32.49 21.10 8.32
N TRP A 475 31.50 21.99 8.21
CA TRP A 475 31.65 23.39 8.59
C TRP A 475 31.96 23.53 10.08
N ARG A 476 31.23 22.79 10.93
CA ARG A 476 31.49 22.76 12.38
C ARG A 476 32.90 22.30 12.71
N ARG A 477 33.40 21.23 12.05
CA ARG A 477 34.76 20.70 12.25
C ARG A 477 35.88 21.61 11.76
N ARG A 478 35.59 22.51 10.81
CA ARG A 478 36.56 23.53 10.36
C ARG A 478 36.60 24.75 11.28
N SER A 479 35.56 24.96 12.07
CA SER A 479 35.38 26.14 12.95
C SER A 479 35.74 25.85 14.42
N SER A 480 36.08 24.59 14.74
CA SER A 480 36.60 24.12 16.03
C SER A 480 38.06 23.72 15.82
#